data_AF-A0A6L8BGH7-F1
#
_entry.id   AF-A0A6L8BGH7-F1
#
_cell.length_a   1.000
_cell.length_b   1.000
_cell.length_c   1.000
_cell.angle_alpha   90.00
_cell.angle_beta   90.00
_cell.angle_gamma   90.00
#
_symmetry.space_group_name_H-M   'P 1'
#
loop_
_entity.id
_entity.type
_entity.pdbx_description
1 polymer ?
#
loop_
_entity_poly.entity_id
_entity_poly.type
_entity_poly.pdbx_seq_one_letter_code
_entity_poly.pdbx_strand_id
1 'polypeptide(L)' 'MPLLLFSPGRKLRLLHQVFSVLTEDGAFHQFTYGGRCPVERAVLRRLGLEATLLRFTPINMPPAFVYRLQRRR' A
#
# COMPACT_ATOMS: atom_id res chain seq x y z
N MET A 1 -4.43 8.77 7.33
CA MET A 1 -4.33 7.30 7.50
C MET A 1 -5.66 6.61 7.14
N PRO A 2 -6.10 6.58 5.86
CA PRO A 2 -7.43 6.03 5.52
C PRO A 2 -7.41 4.50 5.35
N LEU A 3 -6.33 3.93 4.79
CA LEU A 3 -6.27 2.51 4.46
C LEU A 3 -6.33 1.58 5.68
N LEU A 4 -5.73 1.95 6.82
CA LEU A 4 -5.83 1.17 8.06
C LEU A 4 -7.28 1.04 8.55
N LEU A 5 -8.09 2.07 8.32
CA LEU A 5 -9.48 2.16 8.79
C LEU A 5 -10.47 1.54 7.81
N PHE A 6 -10.01 1.09 6.64
CA PHE A 6 -10.88 0.53 5.61
C PHE A 6 -11.01 -0.98 5.74
N SER A 7 -12.21 -1.50 5.47
CA SER A 7 -12.40 -2.93 5.31
C SER A 7 -11.61 -3.46 4.11
N PRO A 8 -11.23 -4.75 4.08
CA PRO A 8 -10.47 -5.32 2.97
C PRO A 8 -11.13 -5.10 1.60
N GLY A 9 -12.46 -5.17 1.53
CA GLY A 9 -13.21 -4.89 0.30
C GLY A 9 -13.11 -3.43 -0.16
N ARG A 10 -13.05 -2.47 0.78
CA ARG A 10 -12.85 -1.05 0.45
C ARG A 10 -11.42 -0.77 0.02
N LYS A 11 -10.42 -1.42 0.65
CA LYS A 11 -9.02 -1.35 0.19
C LYS A 11 -8.86 -1.90 -1.22
N LEU A 12 -9.51 -3.03 -1.52
CA LEU A 12 -9.48 -3.65 -2.84
C LEU A 12 -10.04 -2.71 -3.91
N ARG A 13 -11.24 -2.13 -3.69
CA ARG A 13 -11.85 -1.19 -4.64
C ARG A 13 -10.98 0.06 -4.85
N LEU A 14 -10.45 0.62 -3.77
CA LEU A 14 -9.60 1.81 -3.85
C LEU A 14 -8.33 1.53 -4.63
N LEU A 15 -7.60 0.47 -4.29
CA LEU A 15 -6.37 0.11 -4.98
C LEU A 15 -6.64 -0.24 -6.45
N HIS A 16 -7.71 -0.97 -6.75
CA HIS A 16 -8.11 -1.23 -8.13
C HIS A 16 -8.27 0.07 -8.94
N GLN A 17 -9.02 1.04 -8.40
CA GLN A 17 -9.24 2.33 -9.07
C GLN A 17 -7.96 3.17 -9.20
N VAL A 18 -7.12 3.16 -8.16
CA VAL A 18 -5.81 3.84 -8.20
C VAL A 18 -4.94 3.24 -9.31
N PHE A 19 -4.82 1.92 -9.36
CA PHE A 19 -3.99 1.28 -10.37
C PHE A 19 -4.60 1.40 -11.77
N SER A 20 -5.92 1.43 -11.95
CA SER A 20 -6.52 1.61 -13.28
C SER A 20 -6.18 2.93 -13.96
N VAL A 21 -5.74 3.95 -13.20
CA VAL A 21 -5.32 5.26 -13.74
C VAL A 21 -3.81 5.49 -13.69
N LEU A 22 -3.06 4.60 -13.04
CA LEU A 22 -1.60 4.67 -13.01
C LEU A 22 -1.01 4.02 -14.27
N THR A 23 0.09 4.58 -14.75
CA THR A 23 0.94 3.99 -15.79
C THR A 23 1.39 2.57 -15.41
N GLU A 24 1.84 1.78 -16.37
CA GLU A 24 2.24 0.39 -16.15
C GLU A 24 3.31 0.25 -15.06
N ASP A 25 4.32 1.13 -15.07
CA ASP A 25 5.37 1.25 -14.06
C ASP A 25 5.00 2.16 -12.86
N GLY A 26 3.74 2.60 -12.78
CA GLY A 26 3.24 3.47 -11.72
C GLY A 26 3.22 2.78 -10.36
N ALA A 27 3.54 3.54 -9.31
CA ALA A 27 3.60 3.03 -7.94
C ALA A 27 2.78 3.88 -6.97
N PHE A 28 2.10 3.20 -6.04
CA PHE A 28 1.35 3.83 -4.95
C PHE A 28 2.16 3.77 -3.65
N HIS A 29 2.46 4.93 -3.06
CA HIS A 29 3.24 5.02 -1.82
C HIS A 29 2.33 5.21 -0.62
N GLN A 30 2.43 4.31 0.36
CA GLN A 30 1.65 4.33 1.58
C GLN A 30 2.53 4.46 2.82
N PHE A 31 2.27 5.50 3.60
CA PHE A 31 2.88 5.73 4.90
C PHE A 31 2.05 5.05 6.00
N THR A 32 2.68 4.39 6.97
CA THR A 32 2.00 3.76 8.11
C THR A 32 2.88 3.81 9.35
N TYR A 33 2.29 3.83 10.53
CA TYR A 33 3.00 3.89 11.81
C TYR A 33 3.10 2.52 12.52
N GLY A 34 2.47 1.48 11.96
CA GLY A 34 2.34 0.16 12.60
C GLY A 34 3.40 -0.89 12.20
N GLY A 35 4.47 -0.51 11.50
CA GLY A 35 5.56 -1.43 11.11
C GLY A 35 5.18 -2.55 10.13
N ARG A 36 3.92 -2.65 9.72
CA ARG A 36 3.40 -3.65 8.79
C ARG A 36 2.65 -2.98 7.64
N CYS A 37 2.71 -3.59 6.47
CA CYS A 37 1.95 -3.13 5.31
C CYS A 37 0.44 -3.12 5.64
N PRO A 38 -0.27 -1.99 5.45
CA PRO A 38 -1.68 -1.87 5.83
C PRO A 38 -2.65 -2.55 4.84
N VAL A 39 -2.12 -3.22 3.82
CA VAL A 39 -2.88 -3.93 2.78
C VAL A 39 -2.66 -5.43 2.92
N GLU A 40 -3.76 -6.19 2.98
CA GLU A 40 -3.73 -7.63 3.16
C GLU A 40 -3.11 -8.33 1.95
N ARG A 41 -2.33 -9.40 2.19
CA ARG A 41 -1.73 -10.23 1.14
C ARG A 41 -2.76 -10.75 0.12
N ALA A 42 -3.98 -11.05 0.57
CA ALA A 42 -5.07 -11.48 -0.30
C ALA A 42 -5.52 -10.40 -1.29
N VAL A 43 -5.53 -9.13 -0.86
CA VAL A 43 -5.87 -7.98 -1.72
C VAL A 43 -4.76 -7.75 -2.74
N LEU A 44 -3.50 -7.74 -2.29
CA LEU A 44 -2.34 -7.61 -3.18
C LEU A 44 -2.34 -8.72 -4.25
N ARG A 45 -2.53 -9.98 -3.85
CA ARG A 45 -2.59 -11.12 -4.78
C ARG A 45 -3.73 -11.00 -5.78
N ARG A 46 -4.93 -10.58 -5.36
CA ARG A 46 -6.09 -10.42 -6.25
C ARG A 46 -5.88 -9.32 -7.30
N LEU A 47 -5.11 -8.29 -6.96
CA LEU A 47 -4.84 -7.17 -7.86
C LEU A 47 -3.52 -7.31 -8.63
N GLY A 48 -2.80 -8.43 -8.49
CA GLY A 48 -1.49 -8.62 -9.11
C GLY A 48 -0.45 -7.62 -8.61
N LEU A 49 -0.55 -7.18 -7.36
CA LEU A 49 0.34 -6.18 -6.77
C LEU A 49 1.39 -6.83 -5.85
N GLU A 50 2.51 -6.15 -5.72
CA GLU A 50 3.50 -6.39 -4.68
C GLU A 50 3.67 -5.16 -3.79
N ALA A 51 4.13 -5.38 -2.56
CA ALA A 51 4.38 -4.32 -1.59
C ALA A 51 5.81 -4.44 -1.04
N THR A 52 6.60 -3.37 -1.17
CA THR A 52 7.99 -3.30 -0.73
C THR A 52 8.12 -2.20 0.32
N LEU A 53 8.82 -2.47 1.43
CA LEU A 53 9.18 -1.41 2.39
C LEU A 53 10.29 -0.55 1.76
N LEU A 54 9.99 0.71 1.46
CA LEU A 54 10.90 1.64 0.79
C LEU A 54 11.73 2.45 1.79
N ARG A 55 11.12 2.89 2.89
CA ARG A 55 11.81 3.73 3.89
C ARG A 55 11.23 3.53 5.28
N PHE A 56 12.12 3.57 6.27
CA PHE A 56 11.79 3.72 7.67
C PHE A 56 12.25 5.11 8.11
N THR A 57 11.35 5.88 8.71
CA THR A 57 11.63 7.23 9.23
C THR A 57 11.45 7.17 10.75
N PRO A 58 12.53 7.11 11.53
CA PRO A 58 12.44 7.04 13.00
C PRO A 58 12.17 8.39 13.66
N ILE A 59 12.32 9.49 12.93
CA ILE A 59 12.30 10.86 13.48
C ILE A 59 10.88 11.39 13.69
N ASN A 60 9.85 10.74 13.13
CA ASN A 60 8.46 11.00 13.52
C ASN A 60 8.05 9.97 14.57
N MET A 61 7.48 10.42 15.70
CA MET A 61 7.01 9.54 16.75
C MET A 61 5.48 9.39 16.64
N PRO A 62 4.93 8.16 16.56
CA PRO A 62 5.60 6.88 16.37
C PRO A 62 6.27 6.73 14.98
N PRO A 63 7.28 5.85 14.82
CA PRO A 63 8.06 5.73 13.58
C PRO A 63 7.23 5.42 12.34
N ALA A 64 7.46 6.15 11.24
CA ALA A 64 6.79 5.88 9.98
C ALA A 64 7.52 4.86 9.11
N PHE A 65 6.73 4.04 8.44
CA PHE A 65 7.11 3.05 7.45
C PHE A 65 6.47 3.44 6.13
N VAL A 66 7.26 3.51 5.08
CA VAL A 66 6.81 3.84 3.72
C VAL A 66 6.83 2.58 2.90
N TYR A 67 5.65 2.12 2.49
CA TYR A 67 5.51 1.00 1.57
C TYR A 67 5.25 1.51 0.16
N ARG A 68 5.96 0.94 -0.82
CA ARG A 68 5.68 1.10 -2.25
C ARG A 68 4.86 -0.09 -2.71
N LEU A 69 3.69 0.17 -3.27
CA LEU A 69 2.86 -0.82 -3.95
C LEU A 69 3.03 -0.63 -5.45
N GLN A 70 3.25 -1.71 -6.19
CA GLN A 70 3.41 -1.69 -7.64
C GLN A 70 2.84 -2.97 -8.26
N ARG A 71 2.55 -2.95 -9.57
CA ARG A 71 2.18 -4.16 -10.30
C ARG A 71 3.33 -5.16 -10.30
N ARG A 72 3.01 -6.44 -10.15
CA ARG A 72 3.96 -7.52 -10.42
C ARG A 72 4.21 -7.54 -11.92
N ARG A 73 5.49 -7.59 -12.28
CA ARG A 73 5.90 -7.99 -13.62
C ARG A 73 5.71 -9.50 -13.79
#